data_AF-A0A968WD54-F1
#
_entry.id   AF-A0A968WD54-F1
#
_cell.length_a   1.000
_cell.length_b   1.000
_cell.length_c   1.000
_cell.angle_alpha   90.00
_cell.angle_beta   90.00
_cell.angle_gamma   90.00
#
_symmetry.space_group_name_H-M   'P 1'
#
loop_
_entity.id
_entity.type
_entity.pdbx_description
1 polymer ?
#
loop_
_entity_poly.entity_id
_entity_poly.type
_entity_poly.pdbx_seq_one_letter_code
_entity_poly.pdbx_strand_id
1 'polypeptide(L)'
;MEDKSTQEHFLDTSVARSLLLATQAYKQYFDNQFREQSLYISNYVQMEIKRSYLINLISFYFVLRLETINSIGDAIALWSNKFKTSELKAILQLIPQLFSTHQLNFSSSQDKEKALSVLAIYIKRFELILRKKFKNTNIDSTACTRAKVPLNIDLKNPASGLKQFADEFGDVKNCRSKCQIDQFLLTQYRTEIEQLVEIASQLPKNTNTRGFINIANNLKEILTTGATACDCKRCEKIGDAVIALDAPRQMQLEHTDNSFDYLCPPINQPHYKHPSENRIVINVSIDNSEQ
;
A
#
# COMPACT_ATOMS: atom_id res chain seq x y z
N MET A 1 21.01 31.64 14.58
CA MET A 1 20.97 30.22 14.18
C MET A 1 19.55 29.76 14.40
N GLU A 2 18.73 29.79 13.35
CA GLU A 2 17.45 29.11 13.39
C GLU A 2 17.73 27.62 13.54
N ASP A 3 17.20 27.05 14.61
CA ASP A 3 17.21 25.63 14.86
C ASP A 3 16.48 24.98 13.67
N LYS A 4 17.24 24.38 12.74
CA LYS A 4 16.66 23.55 11.67
C LYS A 4 16.10 22.31 12.34
N SER A 5 14.91 22.47 12.93
CA SER A 5 14.00 21.38 13.25
C SER A 5 14.02 20.45 12.04
N THR A 6 14.57 19.25 12.25
CA THR A 6 14.68 18.25 11.20
C THR A 6 13.25 17.86 10.88
N GLN A 7 12.75 18.32 9.73
CA GLN A 7 11.39 18.03 9.29
C GLN A 7 11.19 16.51 9.28
N GLU A 8 10.19 16.02 10.02
CA GLU A 8 9.87 14.60 10.07
C GLU A 8 9.06 14.20 8.84
N HIS A 9 9.27 12.98 8.35
CA HIS A 9 8.69 12.49 7.09
C HIS A 9 7.63 11.42 7.35
N PHE A 10 6.40 11.71 6.94
CA PHE A 10 5.27 10.79 6.94
C PHE A 10 5.05 10.25 5.52
N LEU A 11 5.16 8.94 5.35
CA LEU A 11 5.11 8.33 4.03
C LEU A 11 3.70 7.83 3.72
N ASP A 12 3.20 8.18 2.53
CA ASP A 12 2.03 7.51 1.98
C ASP A 12 2.32 6.03 1.62
N THR A 13 1.28 5.33 1.18
CA THR A 13 1.39 3.94 0.72
C THR A 13 2.33 3.77 -0.48
N SER A 14 2.41 4.75 -1.38
CA SER A 14 3.19 4.66 -2.61
C SER A 14 4.71 4.75 -2.36
N VAL A 15 5.14 5.67 -1.51
CA VAL A 15 6.54 5.86 -1.10
C VAL A 15 6.99 4.73 -0.18
N ALA A 16 6.19 4.40 0.85
CA ALA A 16 6.50 3.30 1.77
C ALA A 16 6.64 1.96 1.03
N ARG A 17 5.75 1.68 0.07
CA ARG A 17 5.86 0.47 -0.77
C ARG A 17 7.10 0.50 -1.67
N SER A 18 7.47 1.65 -2.22
CA SER A 18 8.64 1.77 -3.10
C SER A 18 9.95 1.50 -2.35
N LEU A 19 10.10 2.01 -1.13
CA LEU A 19 11.22 1.70 -0.24
C LEU A 19 11.39 0.21 0.09
N LEU A 20 10.34 -0.60 -0.08
CA LEU A 20 10.36 -2.04 0.14
C LEU A 20 10.55 -2.83 -1.17
N LEU A 21 9.85 -2.44 -2.24
CA LEU A 21 9.60 -3.30 -3.40
C LEU A 21 10.04 -2.71 -4.74
N ALA A 22 10.46 -1.44 -4.80
CA ALA A 22 10.94 -0.85 -6.04
C ALA A 22 12.30 -1.40 -6.49
N THR A 23 12.72 -0.99 -7.69
CA THR A 23 14.07 -1.19 -8.20
C THR A 23 15.13 -0.62 -7.27
N GLN A 24 16.36 -1.14 -7.38
CA GLN A 24 17.48 -0.68 -6.56
C GLN A 24 17.77 0.80 -6.75
N ALA A 25 17.73 1.30 -7.98
CA ALA A 25 17.96 2.71 -8.28
C ALA A 25 16.92 3.62 -7.62
N TYR A 26 15.65 3.23 -7.62
CA TYR A 26 14.60 4.04 -6.99
C TYR A 26 14.63 3.97 -5.46
N LYS A 27 15.05 2.83 -4.89
CA LYS A 27 15.36 2.74 -3.46
C LYS A 27 16.50 3.67 -3.07
N GLN A 28 17.60 3.66 -3.83
CA GLN A 28 18.73 4.56 -3.62
C GLN A 28 18.34 6.04 -3.73
N TYR A 29 17.43 6.38 -4.66
CA TYR A 29 16.86 7.73 -4.72
C TYR A 29 16.23 8.12 -3.39
N PHE A 30 15.35 7.30 -2.81
CA PHE A 30 14.73 7.60 -1.53
C PHE A 30 15.71 7.56 -0.35
N ASP A 31 16.64 6.61 -0.32
CA ASP A 31 17.68 6.55 0.70
C ASP A 31 18.50 7.86 0.72
N ASN A 32 18.76 8.45 -0.45
CA ASN A 32 19.41 9.76 -0.58
C ASN A 32 18.53 10.93 -0.15
N GLN A 33 17.22 10.89 -0.43
CA GLN A 33 16.27 11.95 -0.03
C GLN A 33 16.10 12.00 1.49
N PHE A 34 15.89 10.86 2.13
CA PHE A 34 15.55 10.79 3.54
C PHE A 34 16.79 10.69 4.45
N ARG A 35 17.92 10.23 3.93
CA ARG A 35 19.14 9.99 4.74
C ARG A 35 18.81 9.10 5.96
N GLU A 36 19.63 9.10 7.00
CA GLU A 36 19.41 8.30 8.23
C GLU A 36 18.23 8.80 9.11
N GLN A 37 17.28 9.53 8.54
CA GLN A 37 16.12 10.03 9.27
C GLN A 37 15.12 8.93 9.58
N SER A 38 14.33 9.18 10.61
CA SER A 38 13.21 8.31 10.97
C SER A 38 12.05 8.52 10.00
N LEU A 39 11.56 7.43 9.43
CA LEU A 39 10.44 7.41 8.50
C LEU A 39 9.18 6.92 9.20
N TYR A 40 8.08 7.66 9.08
CA TYR A 40 6.83 7.38 9.77
C TYR A 40 5.74 6.93 8.79
N ILE A 41 4.91 5.97 9.23
CA ILE A 41 3.68 5.57 8.55
C ILE A 41 2.56 5.39 9.57
N SER A 42 1.30 5.52 9.15
CA SER A 42 0.16 5.19 10.00
C SER A 42 -0.21 3.70 9.92
N ASN A 43 -1.05 3.26 10.85
CA ASN A 43 -1.68 1.93 10.77
C ASN A 43 -2.47 1.76 9.47
N TYR A 44 -3.08 2.84 8.97
CA TYR A 44 -3.84 2.80 7.71
C TYR A 44 -2.93 2.51 6.51
N VAL A 45 -1.77 3.17 6.41
CA VAL A 45 -0.76 2.89 5.37
C VAL A 45 -0.28 1.44 5.44
N GLN A 46 0.00 0.92 6.64
CA GLN A 46 0.34 -0.50 6.81
C GLN A 46 -0.77 -1.43 6.32
N MET A 47 -2.04 -1.12 6.61
CA MET A 47 -3.19 -1.86 6.12
C MET A 47 -3.27 -1.86 4.60
N GLU A 48 -3.03 -0.72 3.95
CA GLU A 48 -3.06 -0.65 2.48
C GLU A 48 -1.96 -1.50 1.82
N ILE A 49 -0.77 -1.53 2.41
CA ILE A 49 0.33 -2.41 1.96
C ILE A 49 -0.05 -3.88 2.17
N LYS A 50 -0.57 -4.24 3.35
CA LYS A 50 -1.06 -5.60 3.64
C LYS A 50 -2.15 -6.03 2.63
N ARG A 51 -3.13 -5.16 2.38
CA ARG A 51 -4.24 -5.40 1.43
C ARG A 51 -3.73 -5.58 0.00
N SER A 52 -2.89 -4.67 -0.48
CA SER A 52 -2.51 -4.60 -1.90
C SER A 52 -1.33 -5.49 -2.28
N TYR A 53 -0.59 -6.02 -1.30
CA TYR A 53 0.57 -6.87 -1.53
C TYR A 53 0.47 -8.18 -0.76
N LEU A 54 0.46 -8.14 0.57
CA LEU A 54 0.55 -9.34 1.41
C LEU A 54 -0.59 -10.33 1.15
N ILE A 55 -1.84 -9.87 1.09
CA ILE A 55 -3.00 -10.71 0.77
C ILE A 55 -2.88 -11.37 -0.61
N ASN A 56 -2.31 -10.66 -1.59
CA ASN A 56 -2.11 -11.21 -2.93
C ASN A 56 -1.04 -12.31 -2.93
N LEU A 57 0.03 -12.17 -2.15
CA LEU A 57 1.02 -13.23 -1.97
C LEU A 57 0.44 -14.46 -1.28
N ILE A 58 -0.41 -14.25 -0.27
CA ILE A 58 -1.08 -15.34 0.45
C ILE A 58 -2.05 -16.08 -0.46
N SER A 59 -2.84 -15.34 -1.24
CA SER A 59 -3.74 -15.93 -2.22
C SER A 59 -2.95 -16.72 -3.29
N PHE A 60 -1.80 -16.19 -3.76
CA PHE A 60 -0.93 -16.93 -4.67
C PHE A 60 -0.31 -18.18 -4.04
N TYR A 61 0.07 -18.13 -2.76
CA TYR A 61 0.51 -19.33 -2.02
C TYR A 61 -0.56 -20.44 -2.07
N PHE A 62 -1.83 -20.09 -1.87
CA PHE A 62 -2.92 -21.07 -1.97
C PHE A 62 -3.19 -21.56 -3.39
N VAL A 63 -3.00 -20.70 -4.41
CA VAL A 63 -3.05 -21.13 -5.82
C VAL A 63 -1.93 -22.11 -6.13
N LEU A 64 -0.70 -21.79 -5.74
CA LEU A 64 0.45 -22.67 -5.92
C LEU A 64 0.26 -24.00 -5.18
N ARG A 65 -0.45 -24.02 -4.06
CA ARG A 65 -0.73 -25.24 -3.26
C ARG A 65 -1.81 -26.14 -3.85
N LEU A 66 -2.60 -25.70 -4.84
CA LEU A 66 -3.64 -26.53 -5.44
C LEU A 66 -3.06 -27.84 -5.99
N GLU A 67 -3.79 -28.94 -5.81
CA GLU A 67 -3.37 -30.26 -6.29
C GLU A 67 -3.33 -30.33 -7.82
N THR A 68 -4.20 -29.58 -8.50
CA THR A 68 -4.26 -29.50 -9.97
C THR A 68 -3.16 -28.62 -10.59
N ILE A 69 -2.35 -27.95 -9.77
CA ILE A 69 -1.26 -27.08 -10.21
C ILE A 69 0.04 -27.84 -10.05
N ASN A 70 0.71 -28.20 -11.14
CA ASN A 70 1.87 -29.09 -11.08
C ASN A 70 3.19 -28.33 -10.98
N SER A 71 3.21 -27.04 -11.36
CA SER A 71 4.42 -26.25 -11.43
C SER A 71 4.19 -24.79 -11.00
N ILE A 72 5.28 -24.04 -10.80
CA ILE A 72 5.23 -22.59 -10.57
C ILE A 72 4.67 -21.88 -11.81
N GLY A 73 5.04 -22.36 -13.00
CA GLY A 73 4.55 -21.86 -14.28
C GLY A 73 3.03 -21.99 -14.40
N ASP A 74 2.46 -23.14 -14.02
CA ASP A 74 1.01 -23.37 -14.02
C ASP A 74 0.30 -22.39 -13.09
N ALA A 75 0.87 -22.16 -11.89
CA ALA A 75 0.32 -21.23 -10.92
C ALA A 75 0.32 -19.79 -11.46
N ILE A 76 1.42 -19.36 -12.11
CA ILE A 76 1.55 -18.05 -12.73
C ILE A 76 0.56 -17.89 -13.89
N ALA A 77 0.41 -18.92 -14.73
CA ALA A 77 -0.53 -18.91 -15.85
C ALA A 77 -1.99 -18.83 -15.37
N LEU A 78 -2.36 -19.59 -14.33
CA LEU A 78 -3.68 -19.48 -13.72
C LEU A 78 -3.88 -18.10 -13.08
N TRP A 79 -2.86 -17.57 -12.40
CA TRP A 79 -2.92 -16.25 -11.77
C TRP A 79 -3.07 -15.13 -12.79
N SER A 80 -2.33 -15.18 -13.90
CA SER A 80 -2.38 -14.15 -14.93
C SER A 80 -3.79 -14.04 -15.52
N ASN A 81 -4.49 -15.16 -15.70
CA ASN A 81 -5.85 -15.20 -16.20
C ASN A 81 -6.93 -14.63 -15.25
N LYS A 82 -6.64 -14.45 -13.94
CA LYS A 82 -7.62 -13.93 -12.96
C LYS A 82 -7.79 -12.40 -12.95
N PHE A 83 -6.93 -11.66 -13.65
CA PHE A 83 -6.90 -10.21 -13.89
C PHE A 83 -7.60 -9.27 -12.87
N LYS A 84 -6.79 -8.76 -11.93
CA LYS A 84 -6.77 -7.34 -11.53
C LYS A 84 -5.33 -6.83 -11.58
N THR A 85 -5.11 -5.61 -12.08
CA THR A 85 -3.76 -5.03 -12.28
C THR A 85 -2.89 -5.01 -11.02
N SER A 86 -3.49 -4.78 -9.85
CA SER A 86 -2.80 -4.78 -8.56
C SER A 86 -2.32 -6.18 -8.12
N GLU A 87 -3.09 -7.23 -8.43
CA GLU A 87 -2.76 -8.62 -8.14
C GLU A 87 -1.59 -9.10 -9.00
N LEU A 88 -1.59 -8.72 -10.29
CA LEU A 88 -0.46 -8.98 -11.19
C LEU A 88 0.82 -8.30 -10.73
N LYS A 89 0.74 -7.01 -10.36
CA LYS A 89 1.90 -6.25 -9.87
C LYS A 89 2.55 -6.92 -8.66
N ALA A 90 1.75 -7.43 -7.71
CA ALA A 90 2.28 -8.12 -6.55
C ALA A 90 3.09 -9.38 -6.92
N ILE A 91 2.61 -10.18 -7.87
CA ILE A 91 3.31 -11.40 -8.30
C ILE A 91 4.56 -11.08 -9.13
N LEU A 92 4.50 -10.09 -10.01
CA LEU A 92 5.69 -9.63 -10.74
C LEU A 92 6.79 -9.11 -9.80
N GLN A 93 6.41 -8.49 -8.68
CA GLN A 93 7.37 -8.06 -7.64
C GLN A 93 7.91 -9.24 -6.81
N LEU A 94 7.15 -10.33 -6.66
CA LEU A 94 7.57 -11.56 -5.98
C LEU A 94 8.57 -12.37 -6.80
N ILE A 95 8.36 -12.50 -8.11
CA ILE A 95 9.14 -13.39 -8.99
C ILE A 95 10.67 -13.17 -8.86
N PRO A 96 11.22 -11.94 -8.90
CA PRO A 96 12.64 -11.70 -8.70
C PRO A 96 13.15 -12.14 -7.33
N GLN A 97 12.31 -12.07 -6.29
CA GLN A 97 12.67 -12.51 -4.93
C GLN A 97 12.80 -14.02 -4.85
N LEU A 98 11.97 -14.76 -5.60
CA LEU A 98 12.07 -16.22 -5.71
C LEU A 98 13.33 -16.64 -6.48
N PHE A 99 13.65 -15.97 -7.59
CA PHE A 99 14.82 -16.26 -8.42
C PHE A 99 16.16 -15.90 -7.78
N SER A 100 16.25 -14.75 -7.09
CA SER A 100 17.52 -14.25 -6.56
C SER A 100 18.07 -15.09 -5.42
N THR A 101 17.21 -15.87 -4.75
CA THR A 101 17.56 -16.61 -3.54
C THR A 101 17.63 -18.11 -3.75
N HIS A 102 16.89 -18.63 -4.74
CA HIS A 102 16.77 -20.06 -4.96
C HIS A 102 16.69 -20.31 -6.47
N GLN A 103 17.71 -20.95 -7.05
CA GLN A 103 17.61 -21.45 -8.42
C GLN A 103 16.42 -22.44 -8.47
N LEU A 104 15.31 -21.99 -9.04
CA LEU A 104 14.05 -22.72 -9.14
C LEU A 104 13.72 -22.90 -10.63
N ASN A 105 13.46 -24.13 -11.04
CA ASN A 105 12.90 -24.43 -12.35
C ASN A 105 11.37 -24.31 -12.28
N PHE A 106 10.82 -23.32 -12.98
CA PHE A 106 9.39 -23.00 -12.91
C PHE A 106 8.50 -24.07 -13.54
N SER A 107 9.06 -25.00 -14.32
CA SER A 107 8.35 -26.13 -14.92
C SER A 107 8.43 -27.41 -14.06
N SER A 108 9.21 -27.41 -12.98
CA SER A 108 9.44 -28.60 -12.14
C SER A 108 8.41 -28.71 -11.02
N SER A 109 7.83 -29.89 -10.84
CA SER A 109 6.94 -30.19 -9.71
C SER A 109 7.69 -30.34 -8.39
N GLN A 110 8.97 -30.70 -8.41
CA GLN A 110 9.79 -30.75 -7.19
C GLN A 110 10.07 -29.32 -6.67
N ASP A 111 10.33 -28.39 -7.58
CA ASP A 111 10.59 -27.00 -7.20
C ASP A 111 9.32 -26.26 -6.75
N LYS A 112 8.12 -26.79 -7.04
CA LYS A 112 6.85 -26.30 -6.49
C LYS A 112 6.85 -26.33 -4.95
N GLU A 113 7.21 -27.45 -4.35
CA GLU A 113 7.22 -27.62 -2.89
C GLU A 113 8.28 -26.73 -2.21
N LYS A 114 9.44 -26.62 -2.86
CA LYS A 114 10.49 -25.68 -2.45
C LYS A 114 9.99 -24.24 -2.52
N ALA A 115 9.33 -23.85 -3.62
CA ALA A 115 8.77 -22.51 -3.80
C ALA A 115 7.68 -22.20 -2.77
N LEU A 116 6.82 -23.15 -2.41
CA LEU A 116 5.84 -22.97 -1.32
C LEU A 116 6.52 -22.62 0.01
N SER A 117 7.58 -23.34 0.35
CA SER A 117 8.35 -23.10 1.58
C SER A 117 9.03 -21.73 1.57
N VAL A 118 9.67 -21.38 0.45
CA VAL A 118 10.32 -20.08 0.25
C VAL A 118 9.30 -18.94 0.32
N LEU A 119 8.15 -19.09 -0.33
CA LEU A 119 7.09 -18.08 -0.34
C LEU A 119 6.53 -17.84 1.07
N ALA A 120 6.31 -18.90 1.85
CA ALA A 120 5.87 -18.76 3.25
C ALA A 120 6.90 -17.98 4.10
N ILE A 121 8.19 -18.28 3.93
CA ILE A 121 9.28 -17.55 4.61
C ILE A 121 9.30 -16.09 4.16
N TYR A 122 9.18 -15.83 2.86
CA TYR A 122 9.16 -14.49 2.30
C TYR A 122 7.99 -13.67 2.86
N ILE A 123 6.77 -14.22 2.86
CA ILE A 123 5.56 -13.59 3.41
C ILE A 123 5.77 -13.19 4.87
N LYS A 124 6.29 -14.11 5.71
CA LYS A 124 6.60 -13.85 7.12
C LYS A 124 7.67 -12.76 7.28
N ARG A 125 8.73 -12.80 6.48
CA ARG A 125 9.81 -11.80 6.52
C ARG A 125 9.34 -10.42 6.06
N PHE A 126 8.53 -10.35 5.01
CA PHE A 126 8.01 -9.10 4.49
C PHE A 126 7.16 -8.36 5.54
N GLU A 127 6.26 -9.08 6.23
CA GLU A 127 5.47 -8.48 7.32
C GLU A 127 6.37 -7.95 8.43
N LEU A 128 7.39 -8.72 8.83
CA LEU A 128 8.35 -8.30 9.84
C LEU A 128 9.12 -7.04 9.43
N ILE A 129 9.55 -6.94 8.16
CA ILE A 129 10.22 -5.77 7.62
C ILE A 129 9.28 -4.57 7.63
N LEU A 130 8.04 -4.72 7.14
CA LEU A 130 7.04 -3.65 7.14
C LEU A 130 6.83 -3.09 8.55
N ARG A 131 6.75 -3.96 9.56
CA ARG A 131 6.55 -3.56 10.95
C ARG A 131 7.78 -2.89 11.59
N LYS A 132 8.99 -3.26 11.17
CA LYS A 132 10.24 -2.79 11.80
C LYS A 132 10.92 -1.64 11.06
N LYS A 133 10.71 -1.49 9.75
CA LYS A 133 11.40 -0.48 8.93
C LYS A 133 10.88 0.93 9.20
N PHE A 134 9.60 1.06 9.52
CA PHE A 134 8.96 2.36 9.69
C PHE A 134 8.49 2.55 11.14
N LYS A 135 8.61 3.77 11.66
CA LYS A 135 7.99 4.15 12.92
C LYS A 135 6.49 4.37 12.70
N ASN A 136 5.70 4.09 13.73
CA ASN A 136 4.29 4.40 13.71
C ASN A 136 4.08 5.83 14.23
N THR A 137 3.18 6.60 13.62
CA THR A 137 2.78 7.91 14.16
C THR A 137 2.03 7.79 15.48
N ASN A 138 1.56 6.58 15.82
CA ASN A 138 0.65 6.26 16.93
C ASN A 138 -0.70 6.99 16.85
N ILE A 139 -1.01 7.56 15.69
CA ILE A 139 -2.32 8.11 15.35
C ILE A 139 -3.12 6.99 14.65
N ASP A 140 -4.34 6.74 15.14
CA ASP A 140 -5.24 5.72 14.61
C ASP A 140 -6.68 6.23 14.62
N SER A 141 -6.91 7.39 14.01
CA SER A 141 -8.20 8.10 14.09
C SER A 141 -9.35 7.33 13.41
N THR A 142 -9.04 6.39 12.52
CA THR A 142 -10.05 5.53 11.87
C THR A 142 -10.33 4.23 12.63
N ALA A 143 -9.50 3.87 13.61
CA ALA A 143 -9.57 2.60 14.35
C ALA A 143 -9.76 1.37 13.44
N CYS A 144 -9.12 1.35 12.26
CA CYS A 144 -9.28 0.28 11.28
C CYS A 144 -8.72 -1.05 11.82
N THR A 145 -9.60 -1.96 12.26
CA THR A 145 -9.15 -3.23 12.88
C THR A 145 -8.34 -4.12 11.92
N ARG A 146 -8.57 -4.04 10.60
CA ARG A 146 -7.77 -4.74 9.58
C ARG A 146 -6.28 -4.37 9.64
N ALA A 147 -5.96 -3.14 10.05
CA ALA A 147 -4.58 -2.71 10.22
C ALA A 147 -3.84 -3.49 11.32
N LYS A 148 -4.58 -3.89 12.36
CA LYS A 148 -4.07 -4.52 13.59
C LYS A 148 -4.02 -6.05 13.52
N VAL A 149 -4.56 -6.66 12.47
CA VAL A 149 -4.51 -8.12 12.30
C VAL A 149 -3.05 -8.58 12.24
N PRO A 150 -2.59 -9.44 13.17
CA PRO A 150 -1.21 -9.92 13.21
C PRO A 150 -1.02 -11.13 12.30
N LEU A 151 0.14 -11.22 11.65
CA LEU A 151 0.50 -12.39 10.86
C LEU A 151 1.28 -13.40 11.71
N ASN A 152 0.59 -14.42 12.20
CA ASN A 152 1.19 -15.49 13.01
C ASN A 152 1.33 -16.77 12.18
N ILE A 153 2.55 -17.04 11.70
CA ILE A 153 2.85 -18.21 10.86
C ILE A 153 3.82 -19.15 11.58
N ASP A 154 3.38 -20.38 11.80
CA ASP A 154 4.27 -21.53 12.01
C ASP A 154 4.81 -22.00 10.65
N LEU A 155 6.14 -21.98 10.49
CA LEU A 155 6.77 -22.37 9.23
C LEU A 155 6.68 -23.89 8.97
N LYS A 156 6.37 -24.71 9.98
CA LYS A 156 6.13 -26.15 9.79
C LYS A 156 4.76 -26.42 9.17
N ASN A 157 3.78 -25.57 9.42
CA ASN A 157 2.46 -25.62 8.81
C ASN A 157 1.95 -24.23 8.43
N PRO A 158 2.51 -23.61 7.36
CA PRO A 158 2.21 -22.22 7.05
C PRO A 158 0.74 -21.96 6.71
N ALA A 159 0.09 -22.91 6.03
CA ALA A 159 -1.27 -22.71 5.51
C ALA A 159 -2.29 -22.35 6.58
N SER A 160 -2.21 -22.93 7.77
CA SER A 160 -3.17 -22.62 8.85
C SER A 160 -3.08 -21.15 9.25
N GLY A 161 -1.86 -20.65 9.52
CA GLY A 161 -1.65 -19.26 9.91
C GLY A 161 -1.91 -18.26 8.78
N LEU A 162 -1.55 -18.63 7.54
CA LEU A 162 -1.84 -17.82 6.35
C LEU A 162 -3.34 -17.70 6.09
N LYS A 163 -4.09 -18.79 6.22
CA LYS A 163 -5.55 -18.81 6.08
C LYS A 163 -6.20 -17.99 7.18
N GLN A 164 -5.82 -18.21 8.43
CA GLN A 164 -6.34 -17.45 9.58
C GLN A 164 -6.16 -15.95 9.38
N PHE A 165 -4.95 -15.51 9.01
CA PHE A 165 -4.69 -14.11 8.72
C PHE A 165 -5.58 -13.57 7.59
N ALA A 166 -5.72 -14.32 6.48
CA ALA A 166 -6.54 -13.90 5.35
C ALA A 166 -8.03 -13.79 5.72
N ASP A 167 -8.55 -14.75 6.50
CA ASP A 167 -9.94 -14.75 6.96
C ASP A 167 -10.19 -13.57 7.91
N GLU A 168 -9.34 -13.35 8.92
CA GLU A 168 -9.46 -12.24 9.86
C GLU A 168 -9.29 -10.87 9.18
N PHE A 169 -8.34 -10.74 8.26
CA PHE A 169 -8.14 -9.52 7.48
C PHE A 169 -9.28 -9.27 6.49
N GLY A 170 -9.95 -10.34 6.03
CA GLY A 170 -11.09 -10.34 5.13
C GLY A 170 -12.43 -10.09 5.83
N ASP A 171 -12.49 -10.11 7.16
CA ASP A 171 -13.71 -9.89 7.94
C ASP A 171 -14.11 -8.39 7.96
N VAL A 172 -14.65 -7.94 6.84
CA VAL A 172 -15.12 -6.57 6.66
C VAL A 172 -16.30 -6.21 7.57
N LYS A 173 -17.09 -7.21 8.03
CA LYS A 173 -18.23 -6.99 8.91
C LYS A 173 -17.77 -6.63 10.31
N ASN A 174 -16.92 -7.46 10.90
CA ASN A 174 -16.29 -7.17 12.19
C ASN A 174 -15.42 -5.91 12.13
N CYS A 175 -14.76 -5.66 11.01
CA CYS A 175 -14.05 -4.40 10.82
C CYS A 175 -14.98 -3.21 10.89
N ARG A 176 -16.10 -3.25 10.16
CA ARG A 176 -17.03 -2.12 10.12
C ARG A 176 -17.67 -1.84 11.48
N SER A 177 -18.02 -2.88 12.24
CA SER A 177 -18.63 -2.71 13.56
C SER A 177 -17.71 -2.06 14.61
N LYS A 178 -16.40 -1.98 14.34
CA LYS A 178 -15.38 -1.49 15.28
C LYS A 178 -14.62 -0.25 14.77
N CYS A 179 -14.63 0.02 13.47
CA CYS A 179 -13.92 1.18 12.92
C CYS A 179 -14.74 2.47 13.06
N GLN A 180 -14.02 3.60 13.11
CA GLN A 180 -14.56 4.94 13.33
C GLN A 180 -14.47 5.82 12.08
N ILE A 181 -14.40 5.21 10.90
CA ILE A 181 -14.22 5.94 9.65
C ILE A 181 -15.36 6.94 9.35
N ASP A 182 -16.59 6.63 9.76
CA ASP A 182 -17.72 7.54 9.67
C ASP A 182 -17.59 8.74 10.61
N GLN A 183 -17.19 8.52 11.87
CA GLN A 183 -16.91 9.63 12.79
C GLN A 183 -15.76 10.51 12.26
N PHE A 184 -14.70 9.89 11.75
CA PHE A 184 -13.57 10.57 11.15
C PHE A 184 -13.98 11.47 9.97
N LEU A 185 -14.77 10.94 9.02
CA LEU A 185 -15.16 11.68 7.81
C LEU A 185 -16.34 12.63 8.05
N LEU A 186 -17.39 12.19 8.73
CA LEU A 186 -18.67 12.93 8.81
C LEU A 186 -18.74 13.90 9.98
N THR A 187 -17.84 13.77 10.95
CA THR A 187 -17.81 14.62 12.15
C THR A 187 -16.49 15.36 12.28
N GLN A 188 -15.36 14.65 12.32
CA GLN A 188 -14.06 15.28 12.61
C GLN A 188 -13.55 16.13 11.43
N TYR A 189 -13.59 15.60 10.21
CA TYR A 189 -13.07 16.27 9.01
C TYR A 189 -14.16 16.66 8.00
N ARG A 190 -15.38 16.89 8.50
CA ARG A 190 -16.54 17.14 7.63
C ARG A 190 -16.31 18.37 6.74
N THR A 191 -15.86 19.47 7.33
CA THR A 191 -15.66 20.75 6.65
C THR A 191 -14.59 20.64 5.56
N GLU A 192 -13.47 19.99 5.87
CA GLU A 192 -12.39 19.72 4.93
C GLU A 192 -12.89 18.88 3.75
N ILE A 193 -13.70 17.86 4.02
CA ILE A 193 -14.24 17.00 2.97
C ILE A 193 -15.24 17.77 2.08
N GLU A 194 -16.11 18.60 2.65
CA GLU A 194 -17.01 19.47 1.89
C GLU A 194 -16.21 20.39 0.96
N GLN A 195 -15.13 20.99 1.46
CA GLN A 195 -14.22 21.82 0.65
C GLN A 195 -13.53 21.02 -0.46
N LEU A 196 -13.04 19.81 -0.20
CA LEU A 196 -12.43 18.95 -1.22
C LEU A 196 -13.42 18.60 -2.33
N VAL A 197 -14.69 18.34 -1.98
CA VAL A 197 -15.75 18.05 -2.94
C VAL A 197 -16.06 19.28 -3.81
N GLU A 198 -16.10 20.48 -3.22
CA GLU A 198 -16.30 21.72 -3.95
C GLU A 198 -15.17 21.97 -4.96
N ILE A 199 -13.91 21.89 -4.52
CA ILE A 199 -12.75 22.09 -5.40
C ILE A 199 -12.77 21.09 -6.56
N ALA A 200 -13.05 19.82 -6.29
CA ALA A 200 -13.11 18.79 -7.32
C ALA A 200 -14.16 19.08 -8.41
N SER A 201 -15.27 19.75 -8.07
CA SER A 201 -16.33 20.09 -9.02
C SER A 201 -15.91 21.14 -10.06
N GLN A 202 -14.86 21.91 -9.77
CA GLN A 202 -14.36 22.99 -10.61
C GLN A 202 -13.17 22.57 -11.47
N LEU A 203 -12.58 21.39 -11.21
CA LEU A 203 -11.39 20.93 -11.91
C LEU A 203 -11.73 20.23 -13.24
N PRO A 204 -10.91 20.44 -14.29
CA PRO A 204 -11.07 19.69 -15.54
C PRO A 204 -10.71 18.22 -15.31
N LYS A 205 -11.40 17.29 -15.97
CA LYS A 205 -11.11 15.85 -15.87
C LYS A 205 -9.96 15.46 -16.82
N ASN A 206 -8.74 15.38 -16.29
CA ASN A 206 -7.54 14.98 -17.04
C ASN A 206 -6.68 13.98 -16.25
N THR A 207 -5.50 13.61 -16.76
CA THR A 207 -4.61 12.62 -16.10
C THR A 207 -4.07 13.07 -14.75
N ASN A 208 -3.97 14.39 -14.50
CA ASN A 208 -3.43 14.94 -13.24
C ASN A 208 -4.51 15.02 -12.16
N THR A 209 -5.76 15.31 -12.53
CA THR A 209 -6.87 15.55 -11.60
C THR A 209 -7.78 14.35 -11.38
N ARG A 210 -7.77 13.36 -12.29
CA ARG A 210 -8.72 12.22 -12.28
C ARG A 210 -8.71 11.44 -10.97
N GLY A 211 -7.52 11.21 -10.37
CA GLY A 211 -7.40 10.51 -9.09
C GLY A 211 -8.15 11.24 -7.98
N PHE A 212 -7.83 12.52 -7.79
CA PHE A 212 -8.51 13.39 -6.83
C PHE A 212 -10.02 13.49 -7.07
N ILE A 213 -10.47 13.71 -8.32
CA ILE A 213 -11.90 13.79 -8.66
C ILE A 213 -12.63 12.49 -8.29
N ASN A 214 -12.02 11.33 -8.54
CA ASN A 214 -12.63 10.05 -8.18
C ASN A 214 -12.76 9.90 -6.65
N ILE A 215 -11.75 10.31 -5.88
CA ILE A 215 -11.80 10.32 -4.42
C ILE A 215 -12.91 11.25 -3.93
N ALA A 216 -12.94 12.49 -4.42
CA ALA A 216 -13.95 13.49 -4.07
C ALA A 216 -15.38 13.02 -4.39
N ASN A 217 -15.60 12.34 -5.52
CA ASN A 217 -16.92 11.76 -5.83
C ASN A 217 -17.35 10.70 -4.81
N ASN A 218 -16.43 9.84 -4.34
CA ASN A 218 -16.76 8.86 -3.29
C ASN A 218 -17.03 9.54 -1.94
N LEU A 219 -16.30 10.61 -1.62
CA LEU A 219 -16.53 11.43 -0.43
C LEU A 219 -17.88 12.15 -0.48
N LYS A 220 -18.25 12.72 -1.64
CA LYS A 220 -19.57 13.33 -1.86
C LYS A 220 -20.72 12.36 -1.60
N GLU A 221 -20.58 11.12 -2.06
CA GLU A 221 -21.58 10.09 -1.81
C GLU A 221 -21.66 9.72 -0.32
N ILE A 222 -20.54 9.71 0.40
CA ILE A 222 -20.50 9.55 1.87
C ILE A 222 -21.21 10.71 2.58
N LEU A 223 -20.93 11.96 2.19
CA LEU A 223 -21.60 13.14 2.75
C LEU A 223 -23.12 13.09 2.54
N THR A 224 -23.55 12.61 1.37
CA THR A 224 -24.98 12.54 1.00
C THR A 224 -25.70 11.40 1.71
N THR A 225 -25.08 10.22 1.77
CA THR A 225 -25.69 8.98 2.26
C THR A 225 -25.49 8.77 3.76
N GLY A 226 -24.45 9.38 4.34
CA GLY A 226 -24.07 9.24 5.73
C GLY A 226 -23.31 7.95 6.03
N ALA A 227 -23.33 7.53 7.31
CA ALA A 227 -22.50 6.46 7.84
C ALA A 227 -22.69 5.08 7.16
N THR A 228 -23.86 4.85 6.54
CA THR A 228 -24.16 3.61 5.82
C THR A 228 -23.38 3.47 4.51
N ALA A 229 -22.87 4.57 3.95
CA ALA A 229 -21.99 4.54 2.77
C ALA A 229 -20.54 4.16 3.14
N CYS A 230 -20.17 4.28 4.42
CA CYS A 230 -18.84 3.97 4.90
C CYS A 230 -18.67 2.45 5.03
N ASP A 231 -18.02 1.84 4.05
CA ASP A 231 -17.65 0.42 4.07
C ASP A 231 -16.17 0.22 3.66
N CYS A 232 -15.65 -0.98 3.90
CA CYS A 232 -14.25 -1.28 3.59
C CYS A 232 -13.92 -1.14 2.10
N LYS A 233 -14.87 -1.36 1.19
CA LYS A 233 -14.67 -1.26 -0.28
C LYS A 233 -14.56 0.19 -0.71
N ARG A 234 -15.34 1.07 -0.09
CA ARG A 234 -15.28 2.52 -0.31
C ARG A 234 -14.04 3.11 0.31
N CYS A 235 -13.60 2.63 1.48
CA CYS A 235 -12.29 2.99 2.05
C CYS A 235 -11.14 2.79 1.04
N GLU A 236 -11.16 1.72 0.23
CA GLU A 236 -10.13 1.49 -0.81
C GLU A 236 -10.10 2.59 -1.88
N LYS A 237 -11.23 3.30 -2.09
CA LYS A 237 -11.36 4.36 -3.09
C LYS A 237 -11.04 5.76 -2.55
N ILE A 238 -10.98 5.92 -1.22
CA ILE A 238 -10.71 7.19 -0.55
C ILE A 238 -9.43 7.16 0.29
N GLY A 239 -8.61 6.10 0.15
CA GLY A 239 -7.43 5.86 0.97
C GLY A 239 -6.51 7.07 1.07
N ASP A 240 -6.20 7.71 -0.06
CA ASP A 240 -5.35 8.91 -0.09
C ASP A 240 -5.93 10.07 0.74
N ALA A 241 -7.25 10.29 0.70
CA ALA A 241 -7.89 11.31 1.52
C ALA A 241 -7.80 10.97 3.01
N VAL A 242 -8.00 9.71 3.38
CA VAL A 242 -7.82 9.27 4.77
C VAL A 242 -6.38 9.51 5.22
N ILE A 243 -5.39 9.16 4.39
CA ILE A 243 -3.97 9.36 4.68
C ILE A 243 -3.63 10.85 4.81
N ALA A 244 -4.11 11.71 3.91
CA ALA A 244 -3.86 13.15 3.95
C ALA A 244 -4.49 13.81 5.20
N LEU A 245 -5.69 13.38 5.60
CA LEU A 245 -6.39 13.90 6.76
C LEU A 245 -5.77 13.40 8.09
N ASP A 246 -5.33 12.13 8.15
CA ASP A 246 -4.77 11.49 9.34
C ASP A 246 -3.27 11.75 9.54
N ALA A 247 -2.59 12.31 8.52
CA ALA A 247 -1.18 12.70 8.60
C ALA A 247 -0.96 13.81 9.64
N PRO A 248 0.08 13.70 10.51
CA PRO A 248 0.41 14.76 11.44
C PRO A 248 0.82 16.05 10.70
N ARG A 249 0.23 17.18 11.08
CA ARG A 249 0.46 18.48 10.41
C ARG A 249 1.88 19.02 10.57
N GLN A 250 2.61 18.56 11.58
CA GLN A 250 4.02 18.87 11.80
C GLN A 250 4.99 18.03 10.94
N MET A 251 4.50 17.00 10.24
CA MET A 251 5.29 16.14 9.36
C MET A 251 5.03 16.48 7.89
N GLN A 252 6.02 16.25 7.02
CA GLN A 252 5.83 16.30 5.57
C GLN A 252 5.23 15.00 5.08
N LEU A 253 4.12 15.08 4.34
CA LEU A 253 3.54 13.93 3.65
C LEU A 253 4.30 13.69 2.33
N GLU A 254 5.02 12.59 2.27
CA GLU A 254 5.79 12.14 1.11
C GLU A 254 4.94 11.23 0.24
N HIS A 255 4.82 11.56 -1.04
CA HIS A 255 3.97 10.82 -1.96
C HIS A 255 4.50 10.78 -3.40
N THR A 256 3.91 9.93 -4.23
CA THR A 256 4.14 9.91 -5.68
C THR A 256 2.87 10.14 -6.50
N ASP A 257 1.69 10.15 -5.86
CA ASP A 257 0.40 10.25 -6.55
C ASP A 257 0.00 11.71 -6.78
N ASN A 258 -0.59 12.00 -7.94
CA ASN A 258 -1.11 13.33 -8.26
C ASN A 258 -2.28 13.72 -7.34
N SER A 259 -3.00 12.76 -6.75
CA SER A 259 -4.16 13.03 -5.89
C SER A 259 -3.81 13.96 -4.72
N PHE A 260 -2.65 13.77 -4.09
CA PHE A 260 -2.20 14.55 -2.94
C PHE A 260 -1.89 16.02 -3.26
N ASP A 261 -1.54 16.35 -4.51
CA ASP A 261 -1.35 17.74 -4.95
C ASP A 261 -2.64 18.57 -4.84
N TYR A 262 -3.80 17.89 -4.78
CA TYR A 262 -5.12 18.52 -4.61
C TYR A 262 -5.75 18.24 -3.24
N LEU A 263 -5.38 17.14 -2.57
CA LEU A 263 -5.87 16.82 -1.23
C LEU A 263 -5.20 17.67 -0.14
N CYS A 264 -3.88 17.86 -0.23
CA CYS A 264 -3.09 18.43 0.85
C CYS A 264 -3.22 19.97 1.00
N PRO A 265 -3.22 20.78 -0.08
CA PRO A 265 -3.29 22.23 0.07
C PRO A 265 -4.56 22.74 0.79
N PRO A 266 -5.77 22.25 0.49
CA PRO A 266 -6.99 22.73 1.16
C PRO A 266 -7.02 22.48 2.67
N ILE A 267 -6.34 21.42 3.13
CA ILE A 267 -6.30 21.01 4.54
C ILE A 267 -5.01 21.46 5.25
N ASN A 268 -4.20 22.29 4.58
CA ASN A 268 -2.90 22.78 5.05
C ASN A 268 -1.95 21.65 5.52
N GLN A 269 -1.95 20.50 4.83
CA GLN A 269 -1.00 19.42 5.09
C GLN A 269 0.29 19.69 4.30
N PRO A 270 1.46 19.86 4.95
CA PRO A 270 2.73 19.90 4.24
C PRO A 270 2.93 18.60 3.45
N HIS A 271 3.30 18.71 2.19
CA HIS A 271 3.52 17.55 1.34
C HIS A 271 4.67 17.76 0.36
N TYR A 272 5.24 16.67 -0.12
CA TYR A 272 6.20 16.66 -1.20
C TYR A 272 5.95 15.49 -2.13
N LYS A 273 6.00 15.79 -3.43
CA LYS A 273 5.76 14.82 -4.49
C LYS A 273 7.07 14.40 -5.11
N HIS A 274 7.38 13.12 -4.96
CA HIS A 274 8.54 12.52 -5.57
C HIS A 274 8.30 12.23 -7.06
N PRO A 275 9.36 12.26 -7.88
CA PRO A 275 9.31 11.76 -9.25
C PRO A 275 8.96 10.28 -9.26
N SER A 276 8.27 9.83 -10.31
CA SER A 276 7.95 8.41 -10.50
C SER A 276 9.21 7.57 -10.71
N GLU A 277 9.11 6.28 -10.38
CA GLU A 277 10.19 5.31 -10.62
C GLU A 277 10.69 5.34 -12.06
N ASN A 278 9.78 5.35 -13.04
CA ASN A 278 10.14 5.43 -14.46
C ASN A 278 11.00 6.66 -14.76
N ARG A 279 10.67 7.82 -14.19
CA ARG A 279 11.45 9.05 -14.40
C ARG A 279 12.86 8.93 -13.82
N ILE A 280 13.02 8.26 -12.68
CA ILE A 280 14.34 8.05 -12.07
C ILE A 280 15.16 7.01 -12.87
N VAL A 281 14.57 5.85 -13.15
CA VAL A 281 15.29 4.71 -13.75
C VAL A 281 15.65 4.97 -15.21
N ILE A 282 14.70 5.52 -15.99
CA ILE A 282 14.90 5.72 -17.43
C ILE A 282 15.84 6.91 -17.68
N ASN A 283 15.72 8.01 -16.93
CA ASN A 283 16.61 9.17 -17.15
C ASN A 283 18.07 8.87 -16.76
N VAL A 284 18.33 8.08 -15.71
CA VAL A 284 19.69 7.62 -15.36
C VAL A 284 20.30 6.76 -16.47
N SER A 285 19.48 6.12 -17.31
CA SER A 285 19.95 5.29 -18.41
C SER A 285 20.36 6.11 -19.65
N ILE A 286 19.80 7.31 -19.84
CA ILE A 286 20.10 8.19 -20.98
C ILE A 286 21.42 8.94 -20.74
N ASP A 287 21.62 9.50 -19.55
CA ASP A 287 22.85 10.25 -19.21
C ASP A 287 24.12 9.38 -19.23
N ASN A 288 24.00 8.07 -18.99
CA ASN A 288 25.11 7.11 -19.06
C ASN A 288 25.34 6.53 -20.47
N SER A 289 24.47 6.82 -21.44
CA SER A 289 24.62 6.40 -22.84
C SER A 289 25.25 7.46 -23.74
N GLU A 290 25.48 8.66 -23.20
CA GLU A 290 26.15 9.79 -23.85
C GLU A 290 27.58 10.02 -23.32
N GLN A 291 28.14 9.07 -22.57
CA GLN A 291 29.56 9.01 -22.17
C GLN A 291 30.26 7.82 -22.85
#